data_AF-A0A9C7EIT5-F1
#
_entry.id   AF-A0A9C7EIT5-F1
#
_cell.length_a   1.000
_cell.length_b   1.000
_cell.length_c   1.000
_cell.angle_alpha   90.00
_cell.angle_beta   90.00
_cell.angle_gamma   90.00
#
_symmetry.space_group_name_H-M   'P 1'
#
loop_
_entity.id
_entity.type
_entity.pdbx_description
1 polymer ?
#
loop_
_entity_poly.entity_id
_entity_poly.type
_entity_poly.pdbx_seq_one_letter_code
_entity_poly.pdbx_strand_id
1 'polypeptide(L)'
;MQQLSFTIARPQRPPETIVYPVSLILCLGFAGRDQDKVREHIRELEAIGVECPAKTPVIYPAGGLLATTDSVIQVVGGETGPEVEFVFLPYQRRLLVGLASDQTDRSLEKTSIYKSKQICPKPLSNILWDYEDLTDHWDKLVLRGWVGPEGQETLYQDSPASALLPVPTLLEHVRQEYPNLEGAVILSGTVPTLGGLATPARFTALLHDPVLGREIRLTYGVQDLLAR
;
A
#
# COMPACT_ATOMS: atom_id res chain seq x y z
N MET A 1 15.43 14.36 -2.11
CA MET A 1 14.87 12.99 -2.01
C MET A 1 15.02 12.53 -0.59
N GLN A 2 13.96 11.97 -0.02
CA GLN A 2 14.02 11.34 1.29
C GLN A 2 14.84 10.06 1.19
N GLN A 3 15.59 9.70 2.22
CA GLN A 3 16.34 8.45 2.26
C GLN A 3 15.77 7.57 3.36
N LEU A 4 15.30 6.38 3.00
CA LEU A 4 14.80 5.40 3.94
C LEU A 4 15.77 4.22 4.02
N SER A 5 15.99 3.72 5.23
CA SER A 5 16.79 2.52 5.47
C SER A 5 15.86 1.31 5.53
N PHE A 6 16.12 0.31 4.70
CA PHE A 6 15.39 -0.95 4.69
C PHE A 6 16.31 -2.12 4.99
N THR A 7 15.74 -3.17 5.57
CA THR A 7 16.40 -4.46 5.75
C THR A 7 15.78 -5.47 4.82
N ILE A 8 16.54 -5.96 3.84
CA ILE A 8 16.14 -7.07 3.00
C ILE A 8 16.36 -8.36 3.81
N ALA A 9 15.26 -8.98 4.24
CA ALA A 9 15.28 -10.27 4.93
C ALA A 9 15.44 -11.39 3.90
N ARG A 10 16.52 -12.16 4.03
CA ARG A 10 16.91 -13.19 3.07
C ARG A 10 16.80 -14.59 3.69
N PRO A 11 16.13 -15.54 3.04
CA PRO A 11 16.17 -16.94 3.46
C PRO A 11 17.62 -17.44 3.49
N GLN A 12 18.00 -18.09 4.59
CA GLN A 12 19.29 -18.78 4.79
C GLN A 12 20.55 -17.94 4.55
N ARG A 13 20.44 -16.61 4.53
CA ARG A 13 21.55 -15.66 4.38
C ARG A 13 21.39 -14.52 5.39
N PRO A 14 22.47 -13.86 5.83
CA PRO A 14 22.36 -12.66 6.66
C PRO A 14 21.44 -11.62 5.99
N PRO A 15 20.74 -10.76 6.74
CA PRO A 15 20.00 -9.66 6.14
C PRO A 15 20.93 -8.67 5.41
N GLU A 16 20.38 -7.89 4.47
CA GLU A 16 21.08 -6.82 3.76
C GLU A 16 20.42 -5.47 4.09
N THR A 17 21.16 -4.54 4.66
CA THR A 17 20.67 -3.17 4.87
C THR A 17 20.95 -2.34 3.62
N ILE A 18 19.93 -1.64 3.14
CA ILE A 18 20.03 -0.71 2.02
C ILE A 18 19.54 0.67 2.43
N VAL A 19 20.11 1.70 1.81
CA VAL A 19 19.57 3.06 1.83
C VAL A 19 18.91 3.31 0.49
N TYR A 20 17.61 3.58 0.51
CA TYR A 20 16.80 3.77 -0.68
C TYR A 20 16.38 5.24 -0.80
N PRO A 21 16.79 5.96 -1.87
CA PRO A 21 16.37 7.33 -2.11
C PRO A 21 14.96 7.35 -2.69
N VAL A 22 13.96 7.71 -1.88
CA VAL A 22 12.58 7.84 -2.33
C VAL A 22 12.41 9.15 -3.10
N SER A 23 12.03 9.02 -4.37
CA SER A 23 11.79 10.12 -5.30
C SER A 23 10.29 10.37 -5.50
N LEU A 24 9.52 9.30 -5.64
CA LEU A 24 8.11 9.32 -6.03
C LEU A 24 7.39 8.10 -5.43
N ILE A 25 6.11 8.29 -5.10
CA ILE A 25 5.21 7.21 -4.70
C ILE A 25 4.13 7.08 -5.78
N LEU A 26 3.84 5.86 -6.22
CA LEU A 26 2.83 5.56 -7.22
C LEU A 26 1.77 4.65 -6.58
N CYS A 27 0.60 5.19 -6.25
CA CYS A 27 -0.48 4.42 -5.64
C CYS A 27 -1.43 3.95 -6.74
N LEU A 28 -1.52 2.63 -6.95
CA LEU A 28 -2.44 2.08 -7.94
C LEU A 28 -3.86 2.01 -7.37
N GLY A 29 -4.84 2.48 -8.14
CA GLY A 29 -6.26 2.32 -7.87
C GLY A 29 -6.90 1.30 -8.80
N PHE A 30 -8.03 0.71 -8.39
CA PHE A 30 -8.81 -0.22 -9.21
C PHE A 30 -8.00 -1.41 -9.74
N ALA A 31 -7.05 -1.88 -8.93
CA ALA A 31 -6.06 -2.92 -9.26
C ALA A 31 -6.53 -4.35 -8.95
N GLY A 32 -7.83 -4.56 -8.76
CA GLY A 32 -8.41 -5.89 -8.51
C GLY A 32 -8.16 -6.84 -9.68
N ARG A 33 -7.82 -8.10 -9.39
CA ARG A 33 -7.57 -9.11 -10.44
C ARG A 33 -8.82 -9.42 -11.27
N ASP A 34 -9.97 -9.44 -10.60
CA ASP A 34 -11.27 -9.63 -11.23
C ASP A 34 -11.75 -8.31 -11.83
N GLN A 35 -11.44 -8.11 -13.11
CA GLN A 35 -11.76 -6.88 -13.82
C GLN A 35 -13.27 -6.73 -14.09
N ASP A 36 -14.06 -7.80 -14.05
CA ASP A 36 -15.52 -7.69 -14.12
C ASP A 36 -16.07 -7.05 -12.84
N LYS A 37 -15.59 -7.49 -11.67
CA LYS A 37 -15.95 -6.87 -10.38
C LYS A 37 -15.48 -5.43 -10.25
N VAL A 38 -14.27 -5.13 -10.75
CA VAL A 38 -13.77 -3.74 -10.80
C VAL A 38 -14.71 -2.86 -11.63
N ARG A 39 -15.16 -3.35 -12.80
CA ARG A 39 -16.12 -2.62 -13.65
C ARG A 39 -17.50 -2.48 -13.02
N GLU A 40 -17.99 -3.52 -12.33
CA GLU A 40 -19.25 -3.46 -11.59
C GLU A 40 -19.19 -2.38 -10.50
N HIS A 41 -18.12 -2.38 -9.70
CA HIS A 41 -17.90 -1.37 -8.67
C HIS A 41 -17.81 0.05 -9.23
N ILE A 42 -17.15 0.24 -10.37
CA ILE A 42 -17.13 1.52 -11.08
C ILE A 42 -18.54 1.97 -11.45
N ARG A 43 -19.38 1.09 -12.01
CA ARG A 43 -20.77 1.43 -12.36
C ARG A 43 -21.60 1.81 -11.14
N GLU A 44 -21.40 1.15 -10.01
CA GLU A 44 -22.06 1.49 -8.74
C GLU A 44 -21.67 2.89 -8.25
N LEU A 45 -20.38 3.22 -8.32
CA LEU A 45 -19.85 4.55 -7.97
C LEU A 45 -20.36 5.64 -8.91
N GLU A 46 -20.34 5.41 -10.22
CA GLU A 46 -20.88 6.33 -11.22
C GLU A 46 -22.38 6.57 -11.02
N ALA A 47 -23.15 5.54 -10.67
CA ALA A 47 -24.59 5.65 -10.41
C ALA A 47 -24.93 6.58 -9.23
N ILE A 48 -24.00 6.75 -8.28
CA ILE A 48 -24.13 7.70 -7.16
C ILE A 48 -23.37 9.01 -7.38
N GLY A 49 -22.87 9.25 -8.60
CA GLY A 49 -22.23 10.50 -9.01
C GLY A 49 -20.75 10.62 -8.66
N VAL A 50 -20.07 9.52 -8.32
CA VAL A 50 -18.62 9.50 -8.10
C VAL A 50 -17.91 9.37 -9.44
N GLU A 51 -16.98 10.30 -9.72
CA GLU A 51 -16.16 10.28 -10.93
C GLU A 51 -15.15 9.11 -10.88
N CYS A 52 -15.24 8.20 -11.84
CA CYS A 52 -14.38 7.04 -11.96
C CYS A 52 -13.37 7.18 -13.12
N PRO A 53 -12.21 6.49 -13.04
CA PRO A 53 -11.20 6.57 -14.10
C PRO A 53 -11.66 5.86 -15.38
N ALA A 54 -11.29 6.43 -16.53
CA ALA A 54 -11.60 5.85 -17.84
C ALA A 54 -10.82 4.56 -18.17
N LYS A 55 -9.73 4.29 -17.44
CA LYS A 55 -8.88 3.10 -17.58
C LYS A 55 -8.52 2.56 -16.20
N THR A 56 -8.46 1.24 -16.08
CA THR A 56 -8.05 0.52 -14.88
C THR A 56 -6.87 -0.41 -15.18
N PRO A 57 -5.92 -0.57 -14.25
CA PRO A 57 -5.74 0.24 -13.04
C PRO A 57 -5.39 1.71 -13.39
N VAL A 58 -5.46 2.59 -12.40
CA VAL A 58 -5.09 4.01 -12.50
C VAL A 58 -3.98 4.32 -11.51
N ILE A 59 -3.09 5.26 -11.84
CA ILE A 59 -1.98 5.64 -10.97
C ILE A 59 -2.25 7.02 -10.34
N TYR A 60 -2.24 7.07 -9.01
CA TYR A 60 -2.26 8.32 -8.24
C TYR A 60 -0.85 8.62 -7.72
N PRO A 61 -0.07 9.47 -8.41
CA PRO A 61 1.26 9.83 -7.97
C PRO A 61 1.21 10.70 -6.72
N ALA A 62 2.16 10.50 -5.82
CA ALA A 62 2.35 11.31 -4.63
C ALA A 62 3.85 11.58 -4.38
N GLY A 63 4.16 12.72 -3.77
CA GLY A 63 5.54 13.14 -3.53
C GLY A 63 6.30 12.15 -2.64
N GLY A 64 7.56 11.84 -3.00
CA GLY A 64 8.41 10.90 -2.26
C GLY A 64 8.65 11.25 -0.79
N LEU A 65 8.45 12.51 -0.39
CA LEU A 65 8.56 12.99 1.01
C LEU A 65 7.49 12.41 1.95
N LEU A 66 6.44 11.80 1.42
CA LEU A 66 5.37 11.20 2.21
C LEU A 66 5.73 9.80 2.71
N ALA A 67 6.73 9.15 2.11
CA ALA A 67 7.13 7.81 2.50
C ALA A 67 7.74 7.85 3.91
N THR A 68 7.37 6.93 4.78
CA THR A 68 7.96 6.90 6.13
C THR A 68 7.98 5.49 6.69
N THR A 69 8.95 5.21 7.57
CA THR A 69 8.98 3.99 8.39
C THR A 69 8.70 4.31 9.86
N ASP A 70 8.23 5.52 10.16
CA ASP A 70 7.94 5.96 11.52
C ASP A 70 6.73 5.24 12.11
N SER A 71 6.74 5.06 13.43
CA SER A 71 5.65 4.41 14.17
C SER A 71 4.47 5.35 14.47
N VAL A 72 4.56 6.62 14.10
CA VAL A 72 3.47 7.60 14.23
C VAL A 72 3.47 8.48 12.98
N ILE A 73 2.29 8.68 12.40
CA ILE A 73 2.06 9.69 11.38
C ILE A 73 1.22 10.83 11.93
N GLN A 74 1.42 12.01 11.36
CA GLN A 74 0.63 13.19 11.67
C GLN A 74 -0.28 13.50 10.50
N VAL A 75 -1.54 13.78 10.81
CA VAL A 75 -2.57 14.15 9.84
C VAL A 75 -3.29 15.40 10.33
N VAL A 76 -3.98 16.07 9.41
CA VAL A 76 -4.85 17.21 9.73
C VAL A 76 -6.28 16.74 9.58
N GLY A 77 -7.02 16.67 10.69
CA GLY A 77 -8.38 16.16 10.72
C GLY A 77 -8.44 14.65 10.94
N GLY A 78 -9.48 14.22 11.68
CA GLY A 78 -9.67 12.82 12.06
C GLY A 78 -10.22 11.91 10.96
N GLU A 79 -10.65 12.44 9.81
CA GLU A 79 -11.25 11.66 8.72
C GLU A 79 -10.20 11.04 7.77
N THR A 80 -9.15 10.42 8.32
CA THR A 80 -8.16 9.68 7.53
C THR A 80 -8.19 8.19 7.85
N GLY A 81 -8.05 7.35 6.82
CA GLY A 81 -8.15 5.90 6.96
C GLY A 81 -6.98 5.15 6.32
N PRO A 82 -6.54 4.03 6.92
CA PRO A 82 -5.51 3.17 6.36
C PRO A 82 -6.06 2.22 5.30
N GLU A 83 -5.17 1.72 4.46
CA GLU A 83 -5.44 0.71 3.43
C GLU A 83 -4.21 -0.19 3.32
N VAL A 84 -4.32 -1.49 3.65
CA VAL A 84 -3.16 -2.40 3.55
C VAL A 84 -2.81 -2.71 2.10
N GLU A 85 -1.53 -2.62 1.76
CA GLU A 85 -1.02 -2.89 0.42
C GLU A 85 0.34 -3.59 0.46
N PHE A 86 0.62 -4.48 -0.50
CA PHE A 86 2.02 -4.81 -0.78
C PHE A 86 2.65 -3.69 -1.61
N VAL A 87 3.95 -3.48 -1.44
CA VAL A 87 4.67 -2.42 -2.14
C VAL A 87 5.83 -3.00 -2.93
N PHE A 88 6.14 -2.41 -4.09
CA PHE A 88 7.28 -2.78 -4.92
C PHE A 88 8.29 -1.65 -5.02
N LEU A 89 9.55 -1.98 -4.79
CA LEU A 89 10.66 -1.05 -4.91
C LEU A 89 11.66 -1.61 -5.94
N PRO A 90 11.74 -1.01 -7.14
CA PRO A 90 12.82 -1.31 -8.08
C PRO A 90 14.15 -0.93 -7.45
N TYR A 91 15.06 -1.89 -7.31
CA TYR A 91 16.36 -1.70 -6.69
C TYR A 91 17.45 -2.41 -7.49
N GLN A 92 18.27 -1.63 -8.20
CA GLN A 92 19.27 -2.16 -9.13
C GLN A 92 18.61 -3.07 -10.18
N ARG A 93 18.98 -4.36 -10.22
CA ARG A 93 18.37 -5.38 -11.10
C ARG A 93 17.32 -6.25 -10.39
N ARG A 94 16.98 -5.92 -9.15
CA ARG A 94 16.02 -6.64 -8.31
C ARG A 94 14.71 -5.87 -8.21
N LEU A 95 13.65 -6.59 -7.88
CA LEU A 95 12.40 -6.00 -7.41
C LEU A 95 12.24 -6.42 -5.94
N LEU A 96 12.15 -5.45 -5.05
CA LEU A 96 11.93 -5.71 -3.64
C LEU A 96 10.46 -5.57 -3.31
N VAL A 97 9.97 -6.42 -2.41
CA VAL A 97 8.57 -6.44 -1.95
C VAL A 97 8.51 -6.08 -0.49
N GLY A 98 7.61 -5.19 -0.13
CA GLY A 98 7.34 -4.82 1.26
C GLY A 98 5.85 -4.77 1.55
N LEU A 99 5.54 -4.08 2.64
CA LEU A 99 4.18 -3.78 3.06
C LEU A 99 4.04 -2.27 3.27
N ALA A 100 2.90 -1.72 2.91
CA ALA A 100 2.58 -0.31 3.05
C ALA A 100 1.17 -0.10 3.60
N SER A 101 0.91 1.12 4.05
CA SER A 101 -0.44 1.64 4.21
C SER A 101 -0.65 2.83 3.30
N ASP A 102 -1.66 2.74 2.42
CA ASP A 102 -2.12 3.86 1.60
C ASP A 102 -3.06 4.78 2.40
N GLN A 103 -2.52 5.44 3.43
CA GLN A 103 -3.31 6.35 4.27
C GLN A 103 -3.98 7.40 3.40
N THR A 104 -5.29 7.58 3.55
CA THR A 104 -6.10 8.44 2.68
C THR A 104 -7.00 9.35 3.49
N ASP A 105 -7.06 10.63 3.11
CA ASP A 105 -8.04 11.57 3.65
C ASP A 105 -9.41 11.35 3.01
N ARG A 106 -10.34 10.78 3.77
CA ARG A 106 -11.68 10.38 3.29
C ARG A 106 -12.59 11.57 3.03
N SER A 107 -12.33 12.70 3.70
CA SER A 107 -13.08 13.93 3.45
C SER A 107 -12.72 14.52 2.08
N LEU A 108 -11.41 14.55 1.78
CA LEU A 108 -10.87 15.13 0.55
C LEU A 108 -11.06 14.20 -0.64
N GLU A 109 -11.02 12.88 -0.42
CA GLU A 109 -11.21 11.85 -1.44
C GLU A 109 -12.52 12.03 -2.21
N LYS A 110 -13.60 12.46 -1.52
CA LYS A 110 -14.91 12.77 -2.11
C LYS A 110 -14.87 13.87 -3.18
N THR A 111 -13.83 14.71 -3.16
CA THR A 111 -13.66 15.83 -4.09
C THR A 111 -12.42 15.70 -4.97
N SER A 112 -11.39 14.99 -4.51
CA SER A 112 -10.15 14.75 -5.25
C SER A 112 -9.34 13.61 -4.64
N ILE A 113 -9.34 12.45 -5.30
CA ILE A 113 -8.51 11.29 -4.93
C ILE A 113 -7.01 11.66 -4.98
N TYR A 114 -6.58 12.41 -5.99
CA TYR A 114 -5.17 12.84 -6.09
C TYR A 114 -4.72 13.65 -4.86
N LYS A 115 -5.54 14.61 -4.41
CA LYS A 115 -5.17 15.43 -3.25
C LYS A 115 -5.29 14.66 -1.94
N SER A 116 -6.26 13.76 -1.80
CA SER A 116 -6.38 12.92 -0.60
C SER A 116 -5.19 11.97 -0.42
N LYS A 117 -4.64 11.46 -1.52
CA LYS A 117 -3.44 10.62 -1.47
C LYS A 117 -2.18 11.46 -1.18
N GLN A 118 -2.09 12.69 -1.71
CA GLN A 118 -0.93 13.58 -1.55
C GLN A 118 -0.83 14.24 -0.16
N ILE A 119 -1.95 14.40 0.58
CA ILE A 119 -1.93 15.05 1.89
C ILE A 119 -1.55 14.09 3.03
N CYS A 120 -1.65 12.78 2.81
CA CYS A 120 -1.40 11.77 3.83
C CYS A 120 -0.02 11.09 3.66
N PRO A 121 0.73 10.89 4.76
CA PRO A 121 1.93 10.06 4.75
C PRO A 121 1.64 8.62 4.29
N LYS A 122 2.64 7.92 3.77
CA LYS A 122 2.57 6.50 3.35
C LYS A 122 3.53 5.66 4.19
N PRO A 123 3.07 5.14 5.34
CA PRO A 123 3.85 4.22 6.16
C PRO A 123 4.27 2.97 5.40
N LEU A 124 5.53 2.59 5.54
CA LEU A 124 6.17 1.44 4.90
C LEU A 124 6.78 0.54 5.97
N SER A 125 6.78 -0.76 5.74
CA SER A 125 7.59 -1.69 6.52
C SER A 125 9.08 -1.37 6.34
N ASN A 126 9.85 -1.49 7.41
CA ASN A 126 11.30 -1.40 7.35
C ASN A 126 11.95 -2.72 6.86
N ILE A 127 11.17 -3.79 6.74
CA ILE A 127 11.59 -5.09 6.19
C ILE A 127 11.08 -5.22 4.75
N LEU A 128 11.95 -5.73 3.88
CA LEU A 128 11.65 -6.10 2.50
C LEU A 128 12.05 -7.55 2.22
N TRP A 129 11.42 -8.16 1.23
CA TRP A 129 11.80 -9.45 0.63
C TRP A 129 12.25 -9.25 -0.80
N ASP A 130 13.04 -10.20 -1.31
CA ASP A 130 13.28 -10.28 -2.75
C ASP A 130 12.05 -10.84 -3.45
N TYR A 131 11.59 -10.22 -4.54
CA TYR A 131 10.44 -10.70 -5.30
C TYR A 131 10.70 -12.09 -5.88
N GLU A 132 11.95 -12.40 -6.25
CA GLU A 132 12.33 -13.71 -6.81
C GLU A 132 11.93 -14.86 -5.86
N ASP A 133 12.11 -14.68 -4.55
CA ASP A 133 11.74 -15.67 -3.52
C ASP A 133 10.23 -15.95 -3.45
N LEU A 134 9.39 -15.12 -4.08
CA LEU A 134 7.93 -15.16 -3.97
C LEU A 134 7.24 -15.60 -5.27
N THR A 135 7.96 -15.62 -6.39
CA THR A 135 7.39 -15.81 -7.73
C THR A 135 6.58 -17.10 -7.87
N ASP A 136 7.06 -18.21 -7.30
CA ASP A 136 6.41 -19.53 -7.40
C ASP A 136 5.14 -19.67 -6.55
N HIS A 137 4.91 -18.77 -5.59
CA HIS A 137 3.80 -18.88 -4.64
C HIS A 137 3.14 -17.56 -4.27
N TRP A 138 3.30 -16.53 -5.08
CA TRP A 138 2.76 -15.18 -4.85
C TRP A 138 1.28 -15.19 -4.45
N ASP A 139 0.48 -16.00 -5.14
CA ASP A 139 -0.96 -16.07 -4.93
C ASP A 139 -1.36 -16.67 -3.57
N LYS A 140 -0.43 -17.31 -2.86
CA LYS A 140 -0.64 -17.85 -1.51
C LYS A 140 -0.35 -16.83 -0.41
N LEU A 141 0.27 -15.69 -0.74
CA LEU A 141 0.52 -14.64 0.23
C LEU A 141 -0.79 -14.04 0.73
N VAL A 142 -0.83 -13.65 2.00
CA VAL A 142 -2.03 -13.10 2.64
C VAL A 142 -1.74 -11.71 3.18
N LEU A 143 -2.57 -10.74 2.78
CA LEU A 143 -2.60 -9.39 3.31
C LEU A 143 -3.64 -9.29 4.40
N ARG A 144 -3.27 -8.71 5.55
CA ARG A 144 -4.21 -8.41 6.63
C ARG A 144 -3.99 -7.02 7.19
N GLY A 145 -5.08 -6.37 7.56
CA GLY A 145 -5.09 -5.10 8.27
C GLY A 145 -5.99 -5.21 9.50
N TRP A 146 -5.57 -4.60 10.60
CA TRP A 146 -6.36 -4.47 11.81
C TRP A 146 -6.40 -3.02 12.27
N VAL A 147 -7.55 -2.63 12.82
CA VAL A 147 -7.81 -1.29 13.34
C VAL A 147 -8.19 -1.37 14.81
N GLY A 148 -7.77 -0.39 15.61
CA GLY A 148 -8.13 -0.31 17.03
C GLY A 148 -6.91 -0.24 17.96
N PRO A 149 -7.16 -0.07 19.27
CA PRO A 149 -6.10 0.01 20.25
C PRO A 149 -5.42 -1.36 20.45
N GLU A 150 -4.19 -1.32 20.94
CA GLU A 150 -3.39 -2.53 21.15
C GLU A 150 -4.10 -3.52 22.10
N GLY A 151 -4.24 -4.78 21.65
CA GLY A 151 -4.94 -5.84 22.37
C GLY A 151 -6.46 -5.86 22.19
N GLN A 152 -7.04 -4.93 21.42
CA GLN A 152 -8.48 -4.91 21.08
C GLN A 152 -8.70 -4.65 19.59
N GLU A 153 -7.72 -5.01 18.77
CA GLU A 153 -7.78 -4.75 17.34
C GLU A 153 -8.85 -5.61 16.66
N THR A 154 -9.59 -5.00 15.75
CA THR A 154 -10.58 -5.69 14.91
C THR A 154 -9.99 -5.90 13.52
N LEU A 155 -10.17 -7.11 12.98
CA LEU A 155 -9.76 -7.44 11.62
C LEU A 155 -10.54 -6.56 10.63
N TYR A 156 -9.81 -5.78 9.84
CA TYR A 156 -10.33 -4.75 8.95
C TYR A 156 -10.22 -5.16 7.48
N GLN A 157 -9.13 -5.82 7.12
CA GLN A 157 -8.86 -6.34 5.78
C GLN A 157 -8.24 -7.73 5.93
N ASP A 158 -8.67 -8.71 5.13
CA ASP A 158 -8.11 -10.06 5.08
C ASP A 158 -8.35 -10.65 3.69
N SER A 159 -7.29 -10.76 2.90
CA SER A 159 -7.39 -11.21 1.53
C SER A 159 -6.09 -11.84 1.07
N PRO A 160 -6.14 -12.86 0.19
CA PRO A 160 -4.95 -13.27 -0.52
C PRO A 160 -4.43 -12.12 -1.40
N ALA A 161 -3.12 -12.05 -1.62
CA ALA A 161 -2.50 -11.15 -2.59
C ALA A 161 -3.05 -11.39 -4.01
N SER A 162 -3.59 -12.59 -4.26
CA SER A 162 -4.23 -12.96 -5.51
C SER A 162 -5.54 -12.21 -5.81
N ALA A 163 -6.09 -11.47 -4.86
CA ALA A 163 -7.23 -10.58 -5.13
C ALA A 163 -6.84 -9.38 -6.01
N LEU A 164 -5.55 -9.05 -6.08
CA LEU A 164 -5.00 -7.98 -6.89
C LEU A 164 -4.31 -8.53 -8.14
N LEU A 165 -4.17 -7.68 -9.16
CA LEU A 165 -3.44 -8.01 -10.38
C LEU A 165 -2.02 -8.51 -10.05
N PRO A 166 -1.48 -9.46 -10.83
CA PRO A 166 -0.12 -9.95 -10.62
C PRO A 166 0.93 -8.85 -10.70
N VAL A 167 2.01 -8.98 -9.93
CA VAL A 167 3.13 -8.02 -9.90
C VAL A 167 3.64 -7.66 -11.30
N PRO A 168 3.87 -8.62 -12.23
CA PRO A 168 4.37 -8.27 -13.56
C PRO A 168 3.38 -7.38 -14.34
N THR A 169 2.07 -7.60 -14.18
CA THR A 169 1.03 -6.80 -14.81
C THR A 169 0.99 -5.38 -14.25
N LEU A 170 1.04 -5.23 -12.92
CA LEU A 170 1.09 -3.93 -12.26
C LEU A 170 2.35 -3.14 -12.68
N LEU A 171 3.50 -3.81 -12.68
CA LEU A 171 4.78 -3.19 -13.02
C LEU A 171 4.86 -2.78 -14.50
N GLU A 172 4.31 -3.60 -15.40
CA GLU A 172 4.19 -3.26 -16.82
C GLU A 172 3.31 -2.03 -17.03
N HIS A 173 2.13 -1.98 -16.40
CA HIS A 173 1.26 -0.82 -16.46
C HIS A 173 1.96 0.45 -15.93
N VAL A 174 2.65 0.35 -14.78
CA VAL A 174 3.43 1.47 -14.23
C VAL A 174 4.51 1.95 -15.20
N ARG A 175 5.24 1.05 -15.87
CA ARG A 175 6.30 1.42 -16.82
C ARG A 175 5.80 2.13 -18.07
N GLN A 176 4.55 1.87 -18.48
CA GLN A 176 3.95 2.55 -19.63
C GLN A 176 3.71 4.04 -19.37
N GLU A 177 3.40 4.42 -18.13
CA GLU A 177 3.19 5.81 -17.74
C GLU A 177 4.44 6.46 -17.11
N TYR A 178 5.26 5.66 -16.43
CA TYR A 178 6.47 6.08 -15.72
C TYR A 178 7.67 5.22 -16.15
N PRO A 179 8.35 5.56 -17.26
CA PRO A 179 9.43 4.73 -17.82
C PRO A 179 10.69 4.69 -16.93
N ASN A 180 10.91 5.72 -16.10
CA ASN A 180 11.97 5.73 -15.10
C ASN A 180 11.39 5.52 -13.70
N LEU A 181 11.76 4.42 -13.06
CA LEU A 181 11.31 4.02 -11.72
C LEU A 181 12.40 4.10 -10.65
N GLU A 182 13.50 4.81 -10.93
CA GLU A 182 14.55 5.03 -9.93
C GLU A 182 14.00 5.80 -8.72
N GLY A 183 14.08 5.17 -7.55
CA GLY A 183 13.56 5.72 -6.30
C GLY A 183 12.04 5.66 -6.15
N ALA A 184 11.34 4.94 -7.04
CA ALA A 184 9.90 4.79 -6.97
C ALA A 184 9.47 3.78 -5.89
N VAL A 185 8.46 4.15 -5.12
CA VAL A 185 7.73 3.27 -4.20
C VAL A 185 6.36 3.02 -4.80
N ILE A 186 6.07 1.77 -5.19
CA ILE A 186 4.86 1.44 -5.97
C ILE A 186 3.90 0.66 -5.10
N LEU A 187 2.77 1.28 -4.75
CA LEU A 187 1.71 0.75 -3.91
C LEU A 187 0.68 0.03 -4.78
N SER A 188 0.37 -1.22 -4.44
CA SER A 188 -0.37 -2.16 -5.29
C SER A 188 -1.83 -1.83 -5.59
N GLY A 189 -2.40 -0.90 -4.86
CA GLY A 189 -3.83 -0.85 -4.60
C GLY A 189 -4.20 -1.80 -3.48
N THR A 190 -5.29 -1.47 -2.80
CA THR A 190 -5.72 -2.17 -1.60
C THR A 190 -6.78 -3.24 -1.87
N VAL A 191 -6.88 -4.19 -0.93
CA VAL A 191 -7.92 -5.21 -0.92
C VAL A 191 -9.18 -4.68 -0.22
N PRO A 192 -10.38 -5.23 -0.50
CA PRO A 192 -11.60 -4.78 0.15
C PRO A 192 -11.54 -4.86 1.68
N THR A 193 -12.22 -3.93 2.33
CA THR A 193 -12.45 -3.96 3.78
C THR A 193 -13.53 -5.00 4.11
N LEU A 194 -13.41 -5.66 5.27
CA LEU A 194 -14.42 -6.60 5.77
C LEU A 194 -15.69 -5.89 6.27
N GLY A 195 -15.58 -4.58 6.54
CA GLY A 195 -16.68 -3.69 6.90
C GLY A 195 -16.60 -2.37 6.12
N GLY A 196 -17.19 -1.30 6.66
CA GLY A 196 -17.04 0.03 6.09
C GLY A 196 -15.65 0.63 6.35
N LEU A 197 -15.40 1.81 5.76
CA LEU A 197 -14.17 2.56 5.98
C LEU A 197 -14.05 2.98 7.45
N ALA A 198 -12.85 2.80 8.02
CA ALA A 198 -12.54 3.17 9.39
C ALA A 198 -11.50 4.31 9.45
N THR A 199 -11.56 5.11 10.51
CA THR A 199 -10.62 6.22 10.79
C THR A 199 -9.95 6.02 12.16
N PRO A 200 -9.10 4.99 12.31
CA PRO A 200 -8.57 4.60 13.61
C PRO A 200 -7.37 5.44 14.04
N ALA A 201 -7.15 5.52 15.36
CA ALA A 201 -5.94 6.09 15.93
C ALA A 201 -4.70 5.18 15.79
N ARG A 202 -4.89 3.91 15.40
CA ARG A 202 -3.82 2.93 15.22
C ARG A 202 -4.19 1.92 14.14
N PHE A 203 -3.21 1.56 13.33
CA PHE A 203 -3.32 0.54 12.30
C PHE A 203 -2.16 -0.44 12.38
N THR A 204 -2.47 -1.73 12.20
CA THR A 204 -1.48 -2.79 12.04
C THR A 204 -1.76 -3.50 10.72
N ALA A 205 -0.73 -3.71 9.93
CA ALA A 205 -0.77 -4.46 8.69
C ALA A 205 0.19 -5.64 8.75
N LEU A 206 -0.12 -6.68 7.97
CA LEU A 206 0.67 -7.89 7.82
C LEU A 206 0.66 -8.37 6.37
N LEU A 207 1.83 -8.76 5.87
CA LEU A 207 1.99 -9.60 4.69
C LEU A 207 2.58 -10.94 5.14
N HIS A 208 1.81 -12.01 5.01
CA HIS A 208 2.20 -13.35 5.45
C HIS A 208 2.53 -14.25 4.26
N ASP A 209 3.68 -14.92 4.34
CA ASP A 209 4.11 -15.97 3.43
C ASP A 209 4.00 -17.34 4.12
N PRO A 210 2.92 -18.11 3.84
CA PRO A 210 2.73 -19.42 4.46
C PRO A 210 3.68 -20.50 3.91
N VAL A 211 4.30 -20.28 2.75
CA VAL A 211 5.19 -21.27 2.12
C VAL A 211 6.58 -21.22 2.74
N LEU A 212 7.09 -20.01 2.99
CA LEU A 212 8.38 -19.80 3.64
C LEU A 212 8.28 -19.59 5.16
N GLY A 213 7.06 -19.53 5.71
CA GLY A 213 6.82 -19.42 7.15
C GLY A 213 7.31 -18.09 7.74
N ARG A 214 7.12 -16.99 7.02
CA ARG A 214 7.61 -15.65 7.39
C ARG A 214 6.53 -14.58 7.24
N GLU A 215 6.69 -13.47 7.94
CA GLU A 215 5.79 -12.32 7.84
C GLU A 215 6.56 -10.98 7.79
N ILE A 216 5.98 -10.00 7.12
CA ILE A 216 6.31 -8.58 7.26
C ILE A 216 5.16 -7.94 8.03
N ARG A 217 5.50 -7.11 9.02
CA ARG A 217 4.53 -6.36 9.83
C ARG A 217 4.84 -4.87 9.79
N LEU A 218 3.78 -4.07 9.77
CA LEU A 218 3.82 -2.62 9.87
C LEU A 218 2.78 -2.20 10.91
N THR A 219 3.17 -1.38 11.89
CA THR A 219 2.24 -0.82 12.88
C THR A 219 2.56 0.64 13.08
N TYR A 220 1.54 1.49 13.06
CA TYR A 220 1.70 2.91 13.37
C TYR A 220 0.46 3.50 14.06
N GLY A 221 0.68 4.59 14.79
CA GLY A 221 -0.36 5.46 15.33
C GLY A 221 -0.65 6.65 14.40
N VAL A 222 -1.86 7.17 14.49
CA VAL A 222 -2.30 8.38 13.79
C VAL A 222 -2.51 9.49 14.83
N GLN A 223 -1.76 10.57 14.69
CA GLN A 223 -1.94 11.78 15.48
C GLN A 223 -2.67 12.84 14.65
N ASP A 224 -3.91 13.15 15.03
CA ASP A 224 -4.61 14.33 14.50
C ASP A 224 -4.05 15.59 15.16
N LEU A 225 -3.45 16.46 14.37
CA LEU A 225 -2.85 17.72 14.82
C LEU A 225 -3.90 18.76 15.30
N LEU A 226 -5.18 18.56 14.96
CA LEU A 226 -6.27 19.44 15.38
C LEU A 226 -6.99 18.94 16.64
N ALA A 227 -6.78 17.69 17.04
CA ALA A 227 -7.31 17.15 18.30
C ALA A 227 -6.55 17.80 19.48
N ARG A 228 -7.23 18.66 20.22
CA ARG A 228 -6.71 19.35 21.41
C ARG A 228 -7.04 18.60 22.69
#